data_AF-A0A150TSQ7-F1
#
_entry.id   AF-A0A150TSQ7-F1
#
_cell.length_a   1.000
_cell.length_b   1.000
_cell.length_c   1.000
_cell.angle_alpha   90.00
_cell.angle_beta   90.00
_cell.angle_gamma   90.00
#
_symmetry.space_group_name_H-M   'P 1'
#
loop_
_entity.id
_entity.type
_entity.pdbx_description
1 polymer ?
#
loop_
_entity_poly.entity_id
_entity_poly.type
_entity_poly.pdbx_seq_one_letter_code
_entity_poly.pdbx_strand_id
1 'polypeptide(L)'
;MFRCLSEEDQKKLFPDLLALSCYAHGLSGEAIQLLMLLPRDWVTQNIEAHAENILRDATYEEYRMLIQVYAQLSPALARKLAERAVQSNDDDIKEAGEDYLAQGAGGVVGTS
;
A
#
# COMPACT_ATOMS: atom_id res chain seq x y z
N MET A 1 -12.19 16.40 11.09
CA MET A 1 -11.67 15.93 12.39
C MET A 1 -10.18 15.60 12.31
N PHE A 2 -9.72 14.78 11.37
CA PHE A 2 -8.28 14.42 11.22
C PHE A 2 -7.33 15.63 11.11
N ARG A 3 -7.67 16.64 10.30
CA ARG A 3 -6.86 17.87 10.13
C ARG A 3 -6.78 18.77 11.38
N CYS A 4 -7.56 18.47 12.41
CA CYS A 4 -7.54 19.21 13.68
C CYS A 4 -6.58 18.57 14.70
N LEU A 5 -6.04 17.39 14.40
CA LEU A 5 -5.05 16.70 15.23
C LEU A 5 -3.65 17.29 15.00
N SER A 6 -2.79 17.21 16.04
CA SER A 6 -1.36 17.49 15.89
C SER A 6 -0.70 16.50 14.92
N GLU A 7 0.42 16.87 14.31
CA GLU A 7 1.16 15.95 13.42
C GLU A 7 1.57 14.66 14.15
N GLU A 8 1.96 14.76 15.42
CA GLU A 8 2.30 13.59 16.24
C GLU A 8 1.11 12.64 16.43
N ASP A 9 -0.09 13.18 16.66
CA ASP A 9 -1.30 12.37 16.82
C ASP A 9 -1.76 11.77 15.48
N GLN A 10 -1.60 12.48 14.37
CA GLN A 10 -1.85 11.92 13.04
C GLN A 10 -0.89 10.75 12.76
N LYS A 11 0.40 10.88 13.11
CA LYS A 11 1.40 9.81 12.96
C LYS A 11 1.07 8.58 13.81
N LYS A 12 0.48 8.74 15.00
CA LYS A 12 0.05 7.61 15.84
C LYS A 12 -1.07 6.79 15.18
N LEU A 13 -1.90 7.40 14.34
CA LEU A 13 -2.96 6.73 13.59
C LEU A 13 -2.46 6.05 12.32
N PHE A 14 -1.21 6.27 11.92
CA PHE A 14 -0.65 5.71 10.68
C PHE A 14 -0.80 4.19 10.56
N PRO A 15 -0.49 3.37 11.59
CA PRO A 15 -0.61 1.92 11.47
C PRO A 15 -2.04 1.48 11.18
N ASP A 16 -3.01 2.10 11.84
CA ASP A 16 -4.44 1.79 11.66
C ASP A 16 -4.92 2.23 10.27
N LEU A 17 -4.50 3.41 9.81
CA LEU A 17 -4.80 3.90 8.46
C LEU A 17 -4.20 3.02 7.37
N LEU A 18 -2.97 2.53 7.57
CA LEU A 18 -2.33 1.61 6.64
C LEU A 18 -3.01 0.24 6.62
N ALA A 19 -3.47 -0.26 7.77
CA ALA A 19 -4.25 -1.50 7.80
C ALA A 19 -5.59 -1.31 7.06
N LEU A 20 -6.33 -0.24 7.37
CA LEU A 20 -7.62 0.06 6.76
C LEU A 20 -7.54 0.31 5.25
N SER A 21 -6.41 0.83 4.74
CA SER A 21 -6.22 1.01 3.30
C SER A 21 -6.05 -0.31 2.54
N CYS A 22 -5.69 -1.40 3.23
CA CYS A 22 -5.45 -2.71 2.64
C CYS A 22 -6.69 -3.61 2.62
N TYR A 23 -7.71 -3.35 3.45
CA TYR A 23 -8.93 -4.16 3.47
C TYR A 23 -9.94 -3.68 2.41
N ALA A 24 -10.36 -4.60 1.53
CA ALA A 24 -11.27 -4.32 0.42
C ALA A 24 -12.70 -3.89 0.84
N HIS A 25 -13.06 -4.01 2.12
CA HIS A 25 -14.38 -3.67 2.64
C HIS A 25 -14.56 -2.15 2.87
N GLY A 26 -14.63 -1.39 1.78
CA GLY A 26 -15.33 -0.10 1.68
C GLY A 26 -14.68 1.13 2.31
N LEU A 27 -13.73 0.99 3.24
CA LEU A 27 -13.05 2.11 3.91
C LEU A 27 -11.64 2.40 3.36
N SER A 28 -11.19 1.62 2.38
CA SER A 28 -9.84 1.73 1.84
C SER A 28 -9.60 3.09 1.17
N GLY A 29 -10.60 3.66 0.50
CA GLY A 29 -10.50 4.97 -0.16
C GLY A 29 -10.27 6.11 0.83
N GLU A 30 -11.07 6.21 1.88
CA GLU A 30 -10.93 7.23 2.92
C GLU A 30 -9.62 7.07 3.70
N ALA A 31 -9.25 5.84 4.04
CA ALA A 31 -8.00 5.55 4.73
C ALA A 31 -6.78 6.00 3.91
N ILE A 32 -6.78 5.73 2.60
CA ILE A 32 -5.74 6.22 1.69
C ILE A 32 -5.70 7.75 1.68
N GLN A 33 -6.85 8.41 1.55
CA GLN A 33 -6.90 9.87 1.54
C GLN A 33 -6.30 10.47 2.82
N LEU A 34 -6.58 9.89 3.99
CA LEU A 34 -6.02 10.32 5.27
C LEU A 34 -4.52 10.03 5.35
N LEU A 35 -4.08 8.87 4.87
CA LEU A 35 -2.66 8.49 4.81
C LEU A 35 -1.86 9.49 3.94
N MET A 36 -2.43 9.96 2.83
CA MET A 36 -1.81 10.96 1.94
C MET A 36 -1.74 12.38 2.54
N LEU A 37 -2.41 12.65 3.67
CA LEU A 37 -2.29 13.93 4.38
C LEU A 37 -1.08 13.97 5.32
N LEU A 38 -0.48 12.82 5.64
CA LEU A 38 0.72 12.75 6.47
C LEU A 38 1.95 13.27 5.72
N PRO A 39 3.01 13.72 6.43
CA PRO A 39 4.26 14.13 5.80
C PRO A 39 4.85 12.99 4.94
N ARG A 40 4.93 13.20 3.62
CA ARG A 40 5.31 12.17 2.65
C ARG A 40 6.66 11.53 2.95
N ASP A 41 7.65 12.33 3.34
CA ASP A 41 8.99 11.82 3.67
C ASP A 41 8.94 10.87 4.87
N TRP A 42 8.15 11.23 5.88
CA TRP A 42 7.95 10.38 7.05
C TRP A 42 7.23 9.08 6.68
N VAL A 43 6.14 9.16 5.91
CA VAL A 43 5.40 7.96 5.47
C VAL A 43 6.32 7.02 4.68
N THR A 44 7.06 7.55 3.71
CA THR A 44 7.97 6.77 2.86
C THR A 44 9.06 6.05 3.67
N GLN A 45 9.56 6.68 4.75
CA GLN A 45 10.58 6.11 5.63
C GLN A 45 10.03 5.06 6.61
N ASN A 46 8.73 5.09 6.92
CA ASN A 46 8.14 4.25 7.97
C ASN A 46 7.20 3.16 7.42
N ILE A 47 6.68 3.31 6.22
CA ILE A 47 5.64 2.43 5.69
C ILE A 47 6.05 0.96 5.62
N GLU A 48 7.29 0.66 5.21
CA GLU A 48 7.77 -0.72 5.12
C GLU A 48 7.76 -1.42 6.48
N ALA A 49 8.18 -0.75 7.55
CA ALA A 49 8.20 -1.32 8.90
C ALA A 49 6.79 -1.67 9.41
N HIS A 50 5.79 -0.87 9.07
CA HIS A 50 4.40 -1.11 9.47
C HIS A 50 3.71 -2.13 8.56
N ALA A 51 4.06 -2.15 7.27
CA ALA A 51 3.55 -3.10 6.29
C ALA A 51 3.90 -4.55 6.60
N GLU A 52 5.05 -4.83 7.24
CA GLU A 52 5.43 -6.23 7.58
C GLU A 52 4.37 -6.97 8.41
N ASN A 53 3.63 -6.26 9.26
CA ASN A 53 2.56 -6.87 10.05
C ASN A 53 1.35 -7.24 9.18
N ILE A 54 1.07 -6.45 8.15
CA ILE A 54 -0.01 -6.71 7.20
C ILE A 54 0.39 -7.86 6.28
N LEU A 55 1.63 -7.84 5.78
CA LEU A 55 2.16 -8.80 4.82
C LEU A 55 2.29 -10.23 5.36
N ARG A 56 2.38 -10.41 6.68
CA ARG A 56 2.53 -11.75 7.29
C ARG A 56 1.34 -12.66 7.02
N ASP A 57 0.15 -12.10 7.06
CA ASP A 57 -1.12 -12.82 6.95
C ASP A 57 -1.96 -12.31 5.75
N ALA A 58 -1.31 -11.59 4.82
CA ALA A 58 -1.97 -10.99 3.66
C ALA A 58 -2.38 -12.06 2.63
N THR A 59 -3.56 -11.88 2.05
CA THR A 59 -4.01 -12.59 0.85
C THR A 59 -3.59 -11.83 -0.41
N TYR A 60 -3.92 -12.37 -1.58
CA TYR A 60 -3.83 -11.66 -2.87
C TYR A 60 -4.33 -10.21 -2.76
N GLU A 61 -5.52 -10.00 -2.18
CA GLU A 61 -6.18 -8.70 -2.17
C GLU A 61 -5.42 -7.69 -1.31
N GLU A 62 -5.04 -8.04 -0.08
CA GLU A 62 -4.28 -7.12 0.78
C GLU A 62 -2.92 -6.79 0.16
N TYR A 63 -2.24 -7.77 -0.47
CA TYR A 63 -0.96 -7.55 -1.11
C TYR A 63 -1.09 -6.59 -2.30
N ARG A 64 -2.09 -6.82 -3.16
CA ARG A 64 -2.40 -5.94 -4.30
C ARG A 64 -2.75 -4.52 -3.85
N MET A 65 -3.58 -4.37 -2.82
CA MET A 65 -3.96 -3.07 -2.28
C MET A 65 -2.76 -2.32 -1.70
N LEU A 66 -1.90 -2.99 -0.95
CA LEU A 66 -0.70 -2.39 -0.40
C LEU A 66 0.28 -1.93 -1.49
N ILE A 67 0.44 -2.70 -2.57
CA ILE A 67 1.20 -2.27 -3.75
C ILE A 67 0.61 -0.99 -4.35
N GLN A 68 -0.71 -0.86 -4.44
CA GLN A 68 -1.36 0.36 -4.94
C GLN A 68 -1.17 1.55 -4.00
N VAL A 69 -1.20 1.34 -2.68
CA VAL A 69 -0.86 2.39 -1.68
C VAL A 69 0.58 2.85 -1.89
N TYR A 70 1.51 1.91 -2.05
CA TYR A 70 2.91 2.22 -2.32
C TYR A 70 3.06 2.99 -3.63
N ALA A 71 2.30 2.66 -4.68
CA ALA A 71 2.39 3.31 -5.99
C ALA A 71 2.01 4.79 -5.92
N GLN A 72 1.04 5.14 -5.07
CA GLN A 72 0.66 6.54 -4.82
C GLN A 72 1.75 7.32 -4.06
N LEU A 73 2.52 6.64 -3.19
CA LEU A 73 3.60 7.25 -2.41
C LEU A 73 4.92 7.35 -3.18
N SER A 74 5.31 6.27 -3.87
CA SER A 74 6.56 6.16 -4.61
C SER A 74 6.50 4.94 -5.54
N PRO A 75 6.59 5.14 -6.87
CA PRO A 75 6.67 4.03 -7.82
C PRO A 75 7.83 3.07 -7.51
N ALA A 76 8.93 3.57 -6.95
CA ALA A 76 10.07 2.74 -6.56
C ALA A 76 9.74 1.81 -5.37
N LEU A 77 8.98 2.29 -4.38
CA LEU A 77 8.51 1.45 -3.27
C LEU A 77 7.58 0.37 -3.79
N ALA A 78 6.62 0.74 -4.63
CA ALA A 78 5.65 -0.21 -5.19
C ALA A 78 6.33 -1.32 -5.98
N ARG A 79 7.30 -0.94 -6.83
CA ARG A 79 8.13 -1.88 -7.56
C ARG A 79 8.89 -2.81 -6.64
N LYS A 80 9.54 -2.31 -5.58
CA LYS A 80 10.25 -3.11 -4.60
C LYS A 80 9.33 -4.14 -3.93
N LEU A 81 8.11 -3.75 -3.57
CA LEU A 81 7.13 -4.65 -2.95
C LEU A 81 6.61 -5.70 -3.94
N ALA A 82 6.37 -5.32 -5.19
CA ALA A 82 5.97 -6.25 -6.25
C ALA A 82 7.07 -7.27 -6.57
N GLU A 83 8.33 -6.81 -6.69
CA GLU A 83 9.50 -7.68 -6.88
C GLU A 83 9.65 -8.68 -5.72
N ARG A 84 9.38 -8.26 -4.48
CA ARG A 84 9.29 -9.17 -3.32
C ARG A 84 8.17 -10.19 -3.48
N ALA A 85 6.98 -9.77 -3.91
CA ALA A 85 5.83 -10.67 -4.08
C ALA A 85 6.12 -11.79 -5.08
N VAL A 86 6.79 -11.47 -6.20
CA VAL A 86 7.19 -12.46 -7.22
C VAL A 86 8.09 -13.58 -6.66
N GLN A 87 8.83 -13.30 -5.58
CA GLN A 87 9.67 -14.29 -4.91
C GLN A 87 8.92 -15.09 -3.83
N SER A 88 7.62 -14.88 -3.66
CA SER A 88 6.80 -15.65 -2.73
C SER A 88 6.62 -17.09 -3.21
N ASN A 89 6.50 -18.03 -2.25
CA ASN A 89 6.09 -19.41 -2.53
C ASN A 89 4.57 -19.57 -2.57
N ASP A 90 3.84 -18.52 -2.24
CA ASP A 90 2.39 -18.44 -2.33
C ASP A 90 2.02 -17.90 -3.72
N ASP A 91 1.30 -18.71 -4.50
CA ASP A 91 0.96 -18.41 -5.89
C ASP A 91 0.07 -17.16 -6.01
N ASP A 92 -0.83 -16.94 -5.05
CA ASP A 92 -1.71 -15.77 -5.01
C ASP A 92 -0.88 -14.49 -4.78
N ILE A 93 0.03 -14.52 -3.80
CA ILE A 93 0.92 -13.37 -3.55
C ILE A 93 1.84 -13.10 -4.74
N LYS A 94 2.34 -14.16 -5.38
CA LYS A 94 3.17 -14.07 -6.56
C LYS A 94 2.43 -13.42 -7.72
N GLU A 95 1.19 -13.84 -7.99
CA GLU A 95 0.32 -13.26 -9.01
C GLU A 95 0.11 -11.75 -8.77
N ALA A 96 -0.14 -11.33 -7.53
CA ALA A 96 -0.29 -9.90 -7.21
C ALA A 96 0.95 -9.05 -7.58
N GLY A 97 2.16 -9.60 -7.42
CA GLY A 97 3.40 -8.96 -7.85
C GLY A 97 3.57 -8.93 -9.35
N GLU A 98 3.31 -10.07 -10.02
CA GLU A 98 3.39 -10.19 -11.47
C GLU A 98 2.41 -9.24 -12.18
N ASP A 99 1.17 -9.14 -11.68
CA ASP A 99 0.14 -8.23 -12.18
C ASP A 99 0.62 -6.78 -12.21
N TYR A 100 1.22 -6.31 -11.12
CA TYR A 100 1.71 -4.95 -11.03
C TYR A 100 2.90 -4.70 -11.97
N LEU A 101 3.84 -5.64 -12.03
CA LEU A 101 5.02 -5.51 -12.89
C LEU A 101 4.66 -5.59 -14.38
N ALA A 102 3.68 -6.41 -14.75
CA ALA A 102 3.16 -6.51 -16.10
C ALA A 102 2.50 -5.20 -16.56
N GLN A 103 1.71 -4.56 -15.68
CA GLN A 103 1.11 -3.24 -15.94
C GLN A 103 2.16 -2.13 -16.08
N GLY A 104 3.27 -2.19 -15.33
CA GLY A 104 4.38 -1.24 -15.42
C GLY A 104 5.33 -1.46 -16.61
N ALA A 105 5.41 -2.69 -17.14
CA ALA A 105 6.20 -3.05 -18.32
C ALA A 105 5.44 -2.86 -19.65
N GLY A 106 4.11 -2.76 -19.59
CA GLY A 106 3.22 -2.53 -20.73
C GLY A 106 2.23 -1.42 -20.43
N GLY A 107 2.67 -0.17 -20.36
CA GLY A 107 1.76 0.97 -20.27
C GLY A 107 0.92 1.11 -21.54
N VAL A 108 -0.29 0.55 -21.56
CA VAL A 108 -1.57 1.12 -22.05
C VAL A 108 -2.64 0.02 -22.18
N VAL A 109 -3.44 -0.21 -21.14
CA VAL A 109 -4.86 -0.62 -21.23
C VAL A 109 -5.47 -0.26 -19.87
N GLY A 110 -6.57 0.45 -19.70
CA GLY A 110 -7.50 1.12 -20.59
C GLY A 110 -8.47 1.85 -19.65
N THR A 111 -8.79 3.09 -19.96
CA THR A 111 -9.89 3.80 -19.34
C THR A 111 -11.18 3.04 -19.61
N SER A 112 -11.98 2.80 -18.58
CA SER A 112 -13.43 2.62 -18.67
C SER A 112 -14.08 3.19 -17.42
#